data_AF-A0AAV8XAT7-F1
#
_entry.id   AF-A0AAV8XAT7-F1
#
_cell.length_a   1.000
_cell.length_b   1.000
_cell.length_c   1.000
_cell.angle_alpha   90.00
_cell.angle_beta   90.00
_cell.angle_gamma   90.00
#
_symmetry.space_group_name_H-M   'P 1'
#
loop_
_entity.id
_entity.type
_entity.pdbx_description
1 polymer ?
#
loop_
_entity_poly.entity_id
_entity_poly.type
_entity_poly.pdbx_seq_one_letter_code
_entity_poly.pdbx_strand_id
1 'polypeptide(L)'
;LNVAELQYLADHLTPEECRRLIAAAHFKTYEAPNALDQAERKISKDIPCIDLLRHWNSQPGEGKSETHEVLEHRLRQMGKYALADWLGRTVFHELGKDLNRSLELGLHEFITEERWVCIIMVYS
;
A
#
# COMPACT_ATOMS: atom_id res chain seq x y z
N LEU A 1 -0.62 2.32 -0.29
CA LEU A 1 -0.11 1.98 1.05
C LEU A 1 -0.22 3.19 1.95
N ASN A 2 -0.66 2.99 3.19
CA ASN A 2 -0.75 4.02 4.21
C ASN A 2 0.56 4.09 5.03
N VAL A 3 0.70 5.13 5.86
CA VAL A 3 1.91 5.34 6.67
C VAL A 3 2.16 4.22 7.68
N ALA A 4 1.11 3.64 8.26
CA ALA A 4 1.24 2.57 9.25
C ALA A 4 1.77 1.27 8.62
N GLU A 5 1.32 0.94 7.41
CA GLU A 5 1.82 -0.21 6.64
C GLU A 5 3.31 -0.05 6.29
N LEU A 6 3.72 1.15 5.85
CA LEU A 6 5.12 1.43 5.56
C LEU A 6 6.00 1.37 6.82
N GLN A 7 5.49 1.86 7.96
CA GLN A 7 6.19 1.76 9.23
C GLN A 7 6.35 0.31 9.67
N TYR A 8 5.30 -0.50 9.55
CA TYR A 8 5.37 -1.91 9.88
C TYR A 8 6.40 -2.65 9.02
N LEU A 9 6.44 -2.37 7.71
CA LEU A 9 7.47 -2.90 6.83
C LEU A 9 8.88 -2.46 7.28
N ALA A 10 9.06 -1.18 7.62
CA ALA A 10 10.34 -0.66 8.07
C ALA A 10 10.83 -1.30 9.38
N ASP A 11 9.92 -1.60 10.30
CA ASP A 11 10.25 -2.19 11.60
C ASP A 11 10.59 -3.69 11.50
N HIS A 12 10.17 -4.37 10.43
CA HIS A 12 10.37 -5.81 10.21
C HIS A 12 11.49 -6.14 9.20
N LEU A 13 12.12 -5.13 8.62
CA LEU A 13 13.22 -5.27 7.67
C LEU A 13 14.51 -4.76 8.30
N THR A 14 15.61 -5.48 8.07
CA THR A 14 16.93 -4.90 8.38
C THR A 14 17.22 -3.73 7.44
N PRO A 15 18.13 -2.81 7.79
CA PRO A 15 18.52 -1.72 6.90
C PRO A 15 19.02 -2.20 5.52
N GLU A 16 19.64 -3.37 5.46
CA GLU A 16 20.14 -4.00 4.23
C GLU A 16 18.98 -4.57 3.40
N GLU A 17 18.07 -5.29 4.05
CA GLU A 17 16.86 -5.82 3.39
C GLU A 17 15.98 -4.69 2.87
N CYS A 18 15.85 -3.59 3.61
CA CYS A 18 15.09 -2.44 3.16
C CYS A 18 15.70 -1.79 1.91
N ARG A 19 17.02 -1.59 1.89
CA ARG A 19 17.71 -1.07 0.69
C ARG A 19 17.53 -2.01 -0.49
N ARG A 20 17.62 -3.32 -0.27
CA ARG A 20 17.40 -4.34 -1.30
C ARG A 20 15.96 -4.33 -1.80
N LEU A 21 14.98 -4.17 -0.92
CA LEU A 21 13.56 -4.09 -1.26
C LEU A 21 13.29 -2.86 -2.14
N ILE A 22 13.79 -1.69 -1.74
CA ILE A 22 13.62 -0.44 -2.49
C ILE A 22 14.30 -0.55 -3.86
N ALA A 23 15.56 -1.02 -3.88
CA ALA A 23 16.27 -1.27 -5.13
C ALA A 23 15.48 -2.19 -6.05
N ALA A 24 14.93 -3.29 -5.54
CA ALA A 24 14.09 -4.22 -6.29
C ALA A 24 12.76 -3.61 -6.77
N ALA A 25 12.18 -2.72 -5.97
CA ALA A 25 10.93 -2.04 -6.28
C ALA A 25 11.08 -0.97 -7.38
N HIS A 26 12.28 -0.44 -7.63
CA HIS A 26 12.53 0.44 -8.78
C HIS A 26 12.59 -0.29 -10.14
N PHE A 27 12.72 -1.63 -10.14
CA PHE A 27 12.74 -2.38 -11.40
C PHE A 27 11.34 -2.84 -11.80
N LYS A 28 10.91 -2.44 -12.99
CA LYS A 28 9.58 -2.79 -13.56
C LYS A 28 9.54 -4.17 -14.24
N THR A 29 10.65 -4.89 -14.28
CA THR A 29 10.72 -6.22 -14.89
C THR A 29 10.17 -7.27 -13.92
N TYR A 30 9.45 -8.26 -14.44
CA TYR A 30 8.93 -9.38 -13.63
C TYR A 30 10.07 -10.16 -12.95
N GLU A 31 11.18 -10.37 -13.67
CA GLU A 31 12.37 -11.03 -13.13
C GLU A 31 13.12 -10.14 -12.14
N ALA A 32 13.67 -10.79 -11.10
CA ALA A 32 14.63 -10.15 -10.20
C ALA A 32 15.87 -9.76 -11.03
N PRO A 33 16.26 -8.47 -11.05
CA PRO A 33 17.40 -8.05 -11.85
C PRO A 33 18.68 -8.68 -11.31
N ASN A 34 19.49 -9.24 -12.18
CA ASN A 34 20.88 -9.62 -11.89
C ASN A 34 21.73 -8.43 -11.38
N ALA A 35 21.21 -7.19 -11.45
CA ALA A 35 21.86 -5.94 -11.03
C ALA A 35 21.41 -5.42 -9.65
N LEU A 36 20.69 -6.21 -8.84
CA LEU A 36 20.24 -5.81 -7.50
C LEU A 36 21.40 -5.32 -6.61
N ASP A 37 22.55 -5.98 -6.66
CA ASP A 37 23.74 -5.61 -5.89
C ASP A 37 24.32 -4.24 -6.32
N GLN A 38 24.13 -3.82 -7.58
CA GLN A 38 24.57 -2.50 -8.05
C GLN A 38 23.57 -1.41 -7.71
N ALA A 39 22.27 -1.73 -7.72
CA ALA A 39 21.22 -0.79 -7.33
C ALA A 39 21.22 -0.53 -5.82
N GLU A 40 21.45 -1.55 -4.99
CA GLU A 40 21.56 -1.40 -3.54
C GLU A 40 22.69 -0.43 -3.15
N ARG A 41 23.81 -0.47 -3.87
CA ARG A 41 24.97 0.42 -3.64
C ARG A 41 24.70 1.89 -3.96
N LYS A 42 23.68 2.19 -4.77
CA LYS A 42 23.28 3.56 -5.10
C LYS A 42 22.35 4.16 -4.04
N ILE A 43 21.79 3.35 -3.15
CA ILE A 43 20.93 3.82 -2.08
C ILE A 43 21.81 4.20 -0.89
N SER A 44 21.65 5.45 -0.42
CA SER A 44 22.41 5.93 0.73
C SER A 44 22.11 5.09 1.97
N LYS A 45 23.17 4.73 2.70
CA LYS A 45 23.09 3.96 3.94
C LYS A 45 22.61 4.80 5.13
N ASP A 46 22.64 6.11 4.99
CA ASP A 46 22.33 7.07 6.05
C ASP A 46 20.84 7.42 6.11
N ILE A 47 20.05 6.97 5.13
CA ILE A 47 18.62 7.25 5.06
C ILE A 47 17.84 6.16 5.82
N PRO A 48 16.95 6.52 6.76
CA PRO A 48 16.08 5.56 7.43
C PRO A 48 15.20 4.79 6.44
N CYS A 49 14.97 3.51 6.71
CA CYS A 49 14.14 2.65 5.85
C CYS A 49 12.75 3.25 5.58
N ILE A 50 12.14 3.85 6.60
CA ILE A 50 10.82 4.47 6.49
C ILE A 50 10.82 5.65 5.50
N ASP A 51 11.91 6.42 5.44
CA ASP A 51 12.00 7.56 4.53
C ASP A 51 12.22 7.11 3.09
N LEU A 52 12.98 6.02 2.90
CA LEU A 52 13.11 5.37 1.59
C LEU A 52 11.75 4.85 1.09
N LEU A 53 10.99 4.18 1.97
CA LEU A 53 9.67 3.65 1.66
C LEU A 53 8.65 4.76 1.36
N ARG A 54 8.66 5.85 2.12
CA ARG A 54 7.83 7.04 1.84
C ARG A 54 8.19 7.66 0.51
N HIS A 55 9.49 7.80 0.22
CA HIS A 55 9.97 8.37 -1.02
C HIS A 55 9.45 7.56 -2.21
N TRP A 56 9.67 6.24 -2.19
CA TRP A 56 9.16 5.32 -3.21
C TRP A 56 7.63 5.43 -3.37
N ASN A 57 6.86 5.40 -2.28
CA ASN A 57 5.39 5.50 -2.30
C ASN A 57 4.87 6.87 -2.80
N SER A 58 5.71 7.91 -2.80
CA SER A 58 5.35 9.27 -3.23
C SER A 58 5.69 9.61 -4.69
N GLN A 59 6.60 8.85 -5.30
CA GLN A 59 7.15 9.10 -6.64
C GLN A 59 6.22 8.59 -7.75
N PRO A 60 5.75 9.46 -8.68
CA PRO A 60 4.96 9.02 -9.84
C PRO A 60 5.77 8.09 -10.76
N GLY A 61 5.23 6.90 -11.01
CA GLY A 61 5.88 5.90 -11.84
C GLY A 61 6.91 5.02 -11.13
N GLU A 62 7.07 5.17 -9.80
CA GLU A 62 7.82 4.25 -8.93
C GLU A 62 6.94 3.69 -7.80
N GLY A 63 6.00 4.47 -7.26
CA GLY A 63 5.02 3.98 -6.28
C GLY A 63 3.70 4.75 -6.26
N LYS A 64 3.66 5.98 -6.76
CA LYS A 64 2.41 6.70 -7.00
C LYS A 64 1.82 6.17 -8.32
N SER A 65 0.82 5.30 -8.18
CA SER A 65 0.09 4.48 -9.19
C SER A 65 0.52 3.02 -9.36
N GLU A 66 1.56 2.53 -8.68
CA GLU A 66 1.85 1.09 -8.59
C GLU A 66 1.20 0.49 -7.32
N THR A 67 0.60 -0.70 -7.48
CA THR A 67 -0.11 -1.40 -6.40
C THR A 67 0.88 -1.97 -5.37
N HIS A 68 0.44 -2.08 -4.12
CA HIS A 68 1.10 -2.80 -3.02
C HIS A 68 1.65 -4.19 -3.43
N GLU A 69 1.08 -4.77 -4.49
CA GLU A 69 1.52 -5.97 -5.20
C GLU A 69 3.01 -5.95 -5.59
N VAL A 70 3.59 -4.79 -5.94
CA VAL A 70 5.03 -4.69 -6.28
C VAL A 70 5.89 -5.00 -5.06
N LEU A 71 5.57 -4.39 -3.91
CA LEU A 71 6.28 -4.69 -2.66
C LEU A 71 6.02 -6.12 -2.21
N GLU A 72 4.78 -6.62 -2.31
CA GLU A 72 4.45 -8.01 -1.99
C GLU A 72 5.28 -8.99 -2.83
N HIS A 73 5.35 -8.75 -4.14
CA HIS A 73 6.09 -9.58 -5.07
C HIS A 73 7.60 -9.56 -4.76
N ARG A 74 8.19 -8.38 -4.51
CA ARG A 74 9.61 -8.26 -4.15
C ARG A 74 9.92 -8.90 -2.80
N LEU A 75 9.04 -8.75 -1.81
CA LEU A 75 9.18 -9.43 -0.52
C LEU A 75 9.20 -10.95 -0.70
N ARG A 76 8.36 -11.51 -1.58
CA ARG A 76 8.40 -12.95 -1.91
C ARG A 76 9.70 -13.37 -2.59
N GLN A 77 10.22 -12.57 -3.52
CA GLN A 77 11.52 -12.84 -4.15
C GLN A 77 12.68 -12.81 -3.15
N MET A 78 12.56 -12.05 -2.07
CA MET A 78 13.54 -12.00 -0.98
C MET A 78 13.32 -13.08 0.10
N GLY A 79 12.34 -13.97 -0.06
CA GLY A 79 12.00 -15.00 0.92
C GLY A 79 11.23 -14.49 2.15
N LYS A 80 10.76 -13.24 2.14
CA LYS A 80 9.97 -12.62 3.22
C LYS A 80 8.48 -12.90 3.06
N TYR A 81 8.13 -14.18 2.88
CA TYR A 81 6.76 -14.62 2.57
C TYR A 81 5.72 -14.17 3.60
N ALA A 82 6.04 -14.27 4.90
CA ALA A 82 5.14 -13.85 5.97
C ALA A 82 4.82 -12.35 5.93
N LEU A 83 5.81 -11.52 5.58
CA LEU A 83 5.65 -10.08 5.47
C LEU A 83 4.86 -9.70 4.21
N ALA A 84 5.09 -10.42 3.11
CA ALA A 84 4.32 -10.29 1.87
C ALA A 84 2.84 -10.65 2.09
N ASP A 85 2.56 -11.79 2.71
CA ASP A 85 1.19 -12.22 2.99
C ASP A 85 0.47 -11.30 3.97
N TRP A 86 1.19 -10.77 4.97
CA TRP A 86 0.65 -9.74 5.86
C TRP A 86 0.29 -8.46 5.10
N LEU A 87 1.17 -8.00 4.20
CA LEU A 87 0.94 -6.79 3.41
C LEU A 87 -0.29 -6.93 2.51
N GLY A 88 -0.41 -8.05 1.79
CA GLY A 88 -1.57 -8.33 0.95
C GLY A 88 -2.86 -8.36 1.78
N ARG A 89 -2.91 -9.15 2.87
CA ARG A 89 -4.10 -9.26 3.73
C ARG A 89 -4.51 -7.92 4.34
N THR A 90 -3.56 -7.12 4.80
CA THR A 90 -3.84 -5.83 5.45
C THR A 90 -4.45 -4.85 4.46
N VAL A 91 -3.89 -4.75 3.25
CA VAL A 91 -4.42 -3.86 2.20
C VAL A 91 -5.81 -4.31 1.76
N PHE A 92 -6.05 -5.61 1.59
CA PHE A 92 -7.39 -6.13 1.27
C PHE A 92 -8.41 -5.90 2.39
N HIS A 93 -7.99 -6.00 3.65
CA HIS A 93 -8.87 -5.78 4.80
C HIS A 93 -9.31 -4.32 4.92
N GLU A 94 -8.38 -3.37 4.72
CA GLU A 94 -8.71 -1.94 4.70
C GLU A 94 -9.60 -1.59 3.49
N LEU A 95 -9.33 -2.16 2.31
CA LEU A 95 -10.21 -2.00 1.14
C LEU A 95 -11.63 -2.53 1.42
N GLY A 96 -11.75 -3.67 2.11
CA GLY A 96 -13.03 -4.25 2.49
C GLY A 96 -13.81 -3.36 3.47
N LYS A 97 -13.13 -2.74 4.44
CA LYS A 97 -13.75 -1.77 5.36
C LYS A 97 -14.22 -0.52 4.65
N ASP A 98 -13.40 0.04 3.75
CA ASP A 98 -13.75 1.24 3.00
C ASP A 98 -14.96 1.00 2.08
N LEU A 99 -15.02 -0.18 1.44
CA LEU A 99 -16.18 -0.58 0.65
C LEU A 99 -17.43 -0.72 1.52
N ASN A 100 -17.33 -1.42 2.66
CA ASN A 100 -18.46 -1.58 3.57
C ASN A 100 -18.97 -0.23 4.09
N ARG A 101 -18.07 0.66 4.49
CA ARG A 101 -18.41 2.02 4.94
C ARG A 101 -19.09 2.84 3.83
N SER A 102 -18.61 2.72 2.60
CA SER A 102 -19.21 3.43 1.46
C SER A 102 -20.63 2.93 1.17
N LEU A 103 -20.86 1.62 1.29
CA LEU A 103 -22.20 1.05 1.19
C LEU A 103 -23.12 1.50 2.33
N GLU A 104 -22.63 1.53 3.57
CA GLU A 104 -23.39 2.02 4.73
C GLU A 104 -23.77 3.50 4.58
N LEU A 105 -22.83 4.34 4.13
CA LEU A 105 -23.06 5.77 3.88
C LEU A 105 -24.07 5.99 2.75
N GLY A 106 -23.91 5.28 1.61
CA GLY A 106 -24.85 5.36 0.51
C GLY A 106 -26.25 4.89 0.92
N LEU A 107 -26.36 3.77 1.64
CA LEU A 107 -27.63 3.28 2.16
C LEU A 107 -28.28 4.28 3.14
N HIS A 108 -27.48 4.94 3.97
CA HIS A 108 -27.97 5.99 4.87
C HIS A 108 -28.50 7.20 4.10
N GLU A 109 -27.82 7.65 3.04
CA GLU A 109 -28.30 8.73 2.17
C GLU A 109 -29.66 8.39 1.54
N PHE A 110 -29.80 7.18 0.98
CA PHE A 110 -31.08 6.70 0.44
C PHE A 110 -32.22 6.69 1.47
N ILE A 111 -31.95 6.21 2.70
CA ILE A 111 -32.96 6.19 3.77
C ILE A 111 -33.35 7.61 4.21
N THR A 112 -32.40 8.55 4.21
CA THR A 112 -32.71 9.94 4.53
C THR A 112 -33.51 10.64 3.44
N GLU A 113 -33.25 10.39 2.15
CA GLU A 113 -34.04 10.92 1.03
C GLU A 113 -35.51 10.47 1.10
N GLU A 114 -35.77 9.19 1.31
CA GLU A 114 -37.13 8.63 1.48
C GLU A 114 -37.90 9.31 2.63
N ARG A 115 -37.19 9.71 3.69
CA ARG A 115 -37.77 10.38 4.86
C ARG A 115 -38.20 11.81 4.56
N TRP A 116 -37.49 12.53 3.70
CA TRP A 116 -37.89 13.86 3.23
C TRP A 116 -39.07 13.80 2.25
N VAL A 117 -39.12 12.80 1.36
CA VAL A 117 -40.26 12.59 0.45
C VAL A 117 -41.54 12.31 1.23
N CYS A 118 -41.48 11.47 2.29
CA CYS A 118 -42.62 11.22 3.16
C CYS A 118 -43.11 12.47 3.92
N ILE A 119 -42.22 13.37 4.34
CA ILE A 119 -42.61 14.59 5.05
C ILE A 119 -43.30 15.58 4.09
N ILE A 120 -42.85 15.71 2.85
CA ILE A 120 -43.45 16.62 1.87
C ILE A 120 -44.88 16.16 1.48
N MET A 121 -45.13 14.84 1.37
CA MET A 121 -46.46 14.29 1.05
C MET A 121 -47.50 14.43 2.17
N VAL A 122 -47.09 14.67 3.43
CA VAL A 122 -48.02 14.87 4.56
C VAL A 122 -48.47 16.32 4.71
N TYR A 123 -47.74 17.27 4.10
CA TYR A 123 -48.03 18.71 4.16
C TYR A 123 -48.60 19.29 2.85
N SER A 124 -49.07 18.45 1.92
CA SER A 124 -49.74 18.86 0.66
C SER A 124 -51.22 18.55 0.67
#